data_AF-A0A661FVA6-F1
#
_entry.id   AF-A0A661FVA6-F1
#
_cell.length_a   1.000
_cell.length_b   1.000
_cell.length_c   1.000
_cell.angle_alpha   90.00
_cell.angle_beta   90.00
_cell.angle_gamma   90.00
#
_symmetry.space_group_name_H-M   'P 1'
#
loop_
_entity.id
_entity.type
_entity.pdbx_description
1 polymer ?
#
loop_
_entity_poly.entity_id
_entity_poly.type
_entity_poly.pdbx_seq_one_letter_code
_entity_poly.pdbx_strand_id
1 'polypeptide(L)' 'DLNLPILPVTIVGTHEVLPSDSLDLLPGKVRLIIDEPILVDGLDGKDIPRLMEQVRGVFEDRRSC' A
#
# COMPACT_ATOMS: atom_id res chain seq x y z
N ASP A 1 -13.40 18.72 -1.04
CA ASP A 1 -13.17 17.29 -1.25
C ASP A 1 -12.62 17.00 -2.62
N LEU A 2 -11.36 16.59 -2.68
CA LEU A 2 -10.80 16.00 -3.89
C LEU A 2 -11.18 14.51 -3.84
N ASN A 3 -12.34 14.15 -4.39
CA ASN A 3 -12.78 12.75 -4.60
C ASN A 3 -11.80 12.07 -5.58
N LEU A 4 -10.60 11.76 -5.10
CA LEU A 4 -9.53 11.21 -5.90
C LEU A 4 -9.38 9.73 -5.59
N PRO A 5 -9.21 8.89 -6.61
CA PRO A 5 -9.02 7.47 -6.42
C PRO A 5 -7.78 7.20 -5.57
N ILE A 6 -7.85 6.18 -4.73
CA ILE A 6 -6.74 5.72 -3.92
C ILE A 6 -5.95 4.71 -4.73
N LEU A 7 -4.63 4.87 -4.81
CA LEU A 7 -3.74 3.93 -5.48
C LEU A 7 -2.99 3.09 -4.44
N PRO A 8 -3.34 1.80 -4.25
CA PRO A 8 -2.58 0.92 -3.38
C PRO A 8 -1.20 0.66 -3.99
N VAL A 9 -0.16 0.77 -3.16
CA VAL A 9 1.22 0.48 -3.56
C VAL A 9 1.88 -0.38 -2.50
N THR A 10 2.68 -1.35 -2.94
CA THR A 10 3.52 -2.13 -2.05
C THR A 10 4.99 -1.90 -2.36
N ILE A 11 5.75 -1.61 -1.31
CA ILE A 11 7.20 -1.52 -1.34
C ILE A 11 7.79 -2.75 -0.66
N VAL A 12 8.69 -3.47 -1.33
CA VAL A 12 9.34 -4.69 -0.83
C VAL A 12 10.85 -4.50 -0.85
N GLY A 13 11.52 -4.89 0.23
CA GLY A 13 12.99 -4.89 0.34
C GLY A 13 13.60 -3.58 0.87
N THR A 14 12.80 -2.55 1.18
CA THR A 14 13.34 -1.31 1.76
C THR A 14 13.90 -1.48 3.16
N HIS A 15 13.32 -2.37 3.96
CA HIS A 15 13.83 -2.64 5.31
C HIS A 15 15.21 -3.32 5.31
N GLU A 16 15.54 -4.07 4.26
CA GLU A 16 16.87 -4.67 4.08
C GLU A 16 17.91 -3.62 3.63
N VAL A 17 17.44 -2.58 2.91
CA VAL A 17 18.27 -1.45 2.47
C VAL A 17 18.50 -0.46 3.61
N LEU A 18 17.46 -0.14 4.36
CA LEU A 18 17.53 0.73 5.53
C LEU A 18 16.64 0.14 6.63
N PRO A 19 17.23 -0.58 7.59
CA PRO A 19 16.52 -1.12 8.74
C PRO A 19 15.88 0.01 9.55
N SER A 20 14.71 -0.23 10.16
CA SER A 20 13.98 0.81 10.89
C SER A 20 14.66 1.25 12.19
N ASP A 21 15.58 0.43 12.68
CA ASP A 21 16.33 0.56 13.93
C ASP A 21 17.79 0.98 13.73
N SER A 22 18.24 1.15 12.48
CA SER A 22 19.59 1.60 12.15
C SER A 22 19.59 2.65 11.03
N LEU A 23 20.64 3.46 10.97
CA LEU A 23 20.92 4.36 9.85
C LEU A 23 21.95 3.77 8.86
N ASP A 24 22.37 2.53 9.08
CA ASP A 24 23.30 1.82 8.21
C ASP A 24 22.61 1.43 6.91
N LEU A 25 22.82 2.26 5.90
CA LEU A 25 22.29 2.04 4.55
C LEU A 25 23.08 0.95 3.83
N LEU A 26 22.41 -0.14 3.48
CA LEU A 26 22.97 -1.27 2.75
C LEU A 26 22.49 -1.27 1.30
N PRO A 27 23.36 -1.59 0.32
CA PRO A 27 22.92 -1.80 -1.05
C PRO A 27 22.01 -3.03 -1.12
N GLY A 28 20.83 -2.88 -1.73
CA GLY A 28 19.83 -3.93 -1.87
C GLY A 28 18.86 -3.65 -3.00
N LYS A 29 18.08 -4.66 -3.39
CA LYS A 29 17.06 -4.51 -4.43
C LYS A 29 15.72 -4.16 -3.80
N VAL A 30 15.12 -3.08 -4.25
CA VAL A 30 13.76 -2.69 -3.87
C VAL A 30 12.82 -2.99 -5.03
N ARG A 31 11.63 -3.51 -4.71
CA ARG A 31 10.53 -3.64 -5.67
C ARG A 31 9.38 -2.76 -5.25
N LEU A 32 8.89 -1.93 -6.18
CA LEU A 32 7.65 -1.19 -6.05
C LEU A 32 6.60 -1.88 -6.93
N ILE A 33 5.46 -2.21 -6.33
CA ILE A 33 4.33 -2.82 -7.00
C ILE A 33 3.17 -1.84 -6.89
N ILE A 34 2.56 -1.53 -8.03
CA ILE A 34 1.45 -0.58 -8.16
C ILE A 34 0.23 -1.39 -8.57
N ASP A 35 -0.81 -1.35 -7.73
CA ASP A 35 -2.04 -2.10 -7.93
C ASP A 35 -3.12 -1.23 -8.61
N GLU A 36 -4.28 -1.81 -8.90
CA GLU A 36 -5.39 -1.08 -9.51
C GLU A 36 -5.94 0.01 -8.57
N PRO A 37 -6.29 1.21 -9.10
CA PRO A 37 -6.88 2.27 -8.28
C PRO A 37 -8.24 1.87 -7.72
N ILE A 38 -8.49 2.22 -6.46
CA ILE A 38 -9.77 2.08 -5.78
C ILE A 38 -10.51 3.41 -5.89
N LEU A 39 -11.66 3.39 -6.56
CA LEU A 39 -12.53 4.55 -6.67
C LEU A 39 -13.18 4.86 -5.32
N VAL A 40 -13.22 6.14 -4.96
CA VAL A 40 -13.81 6.63 -3.69
C VAL A 40 -14.97 7.60 -3.92
N ASP A 41 -15.46 7.68 -5.16
CA ASP A 41 -16.57 8.56 -5.53
C ASP A 41 -17.82 8.24 -4.70
N GLY A 42 -18.32 9.24 -3.97
CA GLY A 42 -19.54 9.12 -3.17
C GLY A 42 -19.36 8.40 -1.83
N LEU A 43 -18.13 8.09 -1.43
CA LEU A 43 -17.84 7.58 -0.08
C LEU A 43 -17.78 8.73 0.93
N ASP A 44 -18.32 8.49 2.13
CA ASP A 44 -18.22 9.42 3.26
C ASP A 44 -17.34 8.86 4.39
N GLY A 45 -17.16 9.63 5.47
CA GLY A 45 -16.30 9.22 6.59
C GLY A 45 -16.71 7.89 7.27
N LYS A 46 -17.95 7.43 7.08
CA LYS A 46 -18.44 6.16 7.62
C LYS A 46 -17.99 4.96 6.78
N ASP A 47 -17.59 5.18 5.53
CA ASP A 47 -17.10 4.13 4.64
C ASP A 47 -15.60 3.84 4.82
N ILE A 48 -14.89 4.66 5.60
CA ILE A 48 -13.46 4.48 5.89
C ILE A 48 -13.11 3.06 6.37
N PRO A 49 -13.84 2.45 7.32
CA PRO A 49 -13.54 1.08 7.75
C PRO A 49 -13.62 0.07 6.62
N ARG A 50 -14.63 0.19 5.74
CA ARG A 50 -14.79 -0.67 4.57
C ARG A 50 -13.66 -0.45 3.57
N LEU A 51 -13.26 0.80 3.35
CA LEU A 51 -12.18 1.15 2.44
C LEU A 51 -10.83 0.58 2.92
N MET A 52 -10.56 0.60 4.24
CA MET A 52 -9.40 -0.05 4.82
C MET A 52 -9.39 -1.56 4.57
N GLU A 53 -10.56 -2.21 4.71
CA GLU A 53 -10.69 -3.65 4.47
C GLU A 53 -10.47 -4.00 2.99
N GLN A 54 -11.01 -3.20 2.07
CA GLN A 54 -10.78 -3.37 0.63
C GLN A 54 -9.30 -3.25 0.27
N VAL A 55 -8.62 -2.22 0.76
CA VAL A 55 -7.17 -2.03 0.55
C VAL A 55 -6.38 -3.21 1.12
N ARG A 56 -6.76 -3.71 2.31
CA ARG A 56 -6.10 -4.88 2.91
C ARG A 56 -6.26 -6.13 2.06
N GLY A 57 -7.45 -6.34 1.48
CA GLY A 57 -7.73 -7.45 0.56
C GLY A 57 -6.82 -7.48 -0.67
N VAL A 58 -6.53 -6.31 -1.27
CA VAL A 58 -5.59 -6.20 -2.41
C VAL A 58 -4.21 -6.76 -2.06
N PHE A 59 -3.73 -6.51 -0.85
CA PHE A 59 -2.42 -6.99 -0.41
C PHE A 59 -2.41 -8.46 0.02
N GLU A 60 -3.54 -8.99 0.51
CA GLU A 60 -3.70 -10.39 0.92
C GLU A 60 -3.81 -11.34 -0.27
N ASP A 61 -4.56 -10.96 -1.31
CA ASP A 61 -4.69 -11.76 -2.55
C ASP A 61 -3.31 -12.02 -3.17
N ARG A 62 -2.46 -10.99 -3.16
CA ARG A 62 -1.07 -11.10 -3.65
C ARG A 62 -0.17 -12.01 -2.80
N ARG A 63 -0.42 -12.17 -1.50
CA ARG A 63 0.35 -13.13 -0.67
C ARG A 63 -0.06 -14.59 -0.93
N SER A 64 -1.20 -14.79 -1.56
CA SER A 64 -1.77 -16.11 -1.83
C SER A 64 -1.37 -16.68 -3.21
N CYS A 65 -0.61 -15.91 -4.01
CA CYS A 65 -0.04 -16.32 -5.29
C CYS A 65 1.46 -16.62 -5.20
#